data_AF-A0A915B808-F1
#
_entry.id   AF-A0A915B808-F1
#
_cell.length_a   1.000
_cell.length_b   1.000
_cell.length_c   1.000
_cell.angle_alpha   90.00
_cell.angle_beta   90.00
_cell.angle_gamma   90.00
#
_symmetry.space_group_name_H-M   'P 1'
#
loop_
_entity.id
_entity.type
_entity.pdbx_description
1 polymer ?
#
loop_
_entity_poly.entity_id
_entity_poly.type
_entity_poly.pdbx_seq_one_letter_code
_entity_poly.pdbx_strand_id
1 'polypeptide(L)'
;MVFSTSTLALGMNMPCKTVLFGVDTPMLTPLQFRQMSGRAGRRGYDKSGTVIFMSIPTAKIRRLLTASLSTLRGNLPFTTSFVLRLFSYVHQKNDCDGTQLMGIKGVSSQFDVRVQTALTLLENSFTLFTRSEMRSALQKQIKLFTLFSVQLLRSLELLNEKGEPHGMAPVVCHLAAHEPGNLLFAYLLQNGIFHQLCKQHAHNRNILKSKLILIFANLFTSRRLPLGWDPNDKESYPSDGESKVFLDKMPEQFISLVEAYNTNVENLFRAFMQLTSANNSLQGNCFSLAGYPDSSLSVFSTDIVRPLHDDFIFDEGLIPAHALSRYDHRGREFFMNAYAVDFWRLESKRALERNNNIPDRETWFLIHDFSITLEKISGALSTVGRSKDPFVEIMKELSDEYDRKFRGAFGMKQKY
;
A
#
# COMPACT_ATOMS: atom_id res chain seq x y z
N MET A 1 -8.80 -20.47 31.46
CA MET A 1 -8.40 -20.88 30.09
C MET A 1 -8.63 -19.69 29.18
N VAL A 2 -7.64 -19.29 28.38
CA VAL A 2 -7.73 -18.09 27.53
C VAL A 2 -7.56 -18.52 26.07
N PHE A 3 -8.53 -18.17 25.23
CA PHE A 3 -8.43 -18.34 23.78
C PHE A 3 -7.93 -17.04 23.18
N SER A 4 -6.87 -17.10 22.38
CA SER A 4 -6.24 -15.92 21.79
C SER A 4 -5.72 -16.20 20.40
N THR A 5 -5.64 -15.13 19.60
CA THR A 5 -4.93 -15.10 18.33
C THR A 5 -3.43 -14.81 18.54
N SER A 6 -2.66 -14.75 17.45
CA SER A 6 -1.20 -14.61 17.47
C SER A 6 -0.68 -13.31 18.10
N THR A 7 -1.50 -12.28 18.22
CA THR A 7 -1.10 -10.96 18.74
C THR A 7 -0.73 -10.99 20.22
N LEU A 8 -1.36 -11.85 21.02
CA LEU A 8 -1.07 -11.97 22.45
C LEU A 8 0.38 -12.42 22.71
N ALA A 9 0.95 -13.22 21.82
CA ALA A 9 2.33 -13.68 21.95
C ALA A 9 3.35 -12.55 21.79
N LEU A 10 2.99 -11.47 21.07
CA LEU A 10 3.87 -10.36 20.74
C LEU A 10 3.76 -9.18 21.72
N GLY A 11 2.60 -8.98 22.36
CA GLY A 11 2.28 -7.71 23.01
C GLY A 11 2.28 -7.67 24.55
N MET A 12 2.21 -8.80 25.25
CA MET A 12 2.03 -8.78 26.72
C MET A 12 2.91 -9.79 27.46
N ASN A 13 3.37 -9.41 28.66
CA ASN A 13 4.06 -10.30 29.58
C ASN A 13 3.07 -11.24 30.29
N MET A 14 2.48 -12.17 29.53
CA MET A 14 1.47 -13.11 30.03
C MET A 14 1.99 -14.55 29.99
N PRO A 15 2.77 -15.00 30.99
CA PRO A 15 3.27 -16.37 31.06
C PRO A 15 2.16 -17.33 31.51
N CYS A 16 2.07 -18.50 30.86
CA CYS A 16 1.06 -19.53 31.09
C CYS A 16 1.73 -20.86 31.43
N LYS A 17 1.12 -21.72 32.24
CA LYS A 17 1.68 -23.05 32.53
C LYS A 17 1.71 -23.96 31.29
N THR A 18 0.66 -23.86 30.47
CA THR A 18 0.45 -24.69 29.28
C THR A 18 0.02 -23.83 28.10
N VAL A 19 0.55 -24.12 26.92
CA VAL A 19 0.15 -23.51 25.64
C VAL A 19 -0.37 -24.61 24.71
N LEU A 20 -1.52 -24.37 24.10
CA LEU A 20 -2.18 -25.28 23.16
C LEU A 20 -2.24 -24.66 21.76
N PHE A 21 -1.75 -25.40 20.76
CA PHE A 21 -1.92 -25.06 19.34
C PHE A 21 -3.06 -25.91 18.77
N GLY A 22 -4.21 -25.30 18.51
CA GLY A 22 -5.45 -26.02 18.21
C GLY A 22 -5.81 -26.21 16.73
N VAL A 23 -5.23 -25.42 15.82
CA VAL A 23 -5.62 -25.39 14.40
C VAL A 23 -4.39 -25.24 13.52
N ASP A 24 -4.31 -26.04 12.46
CA ASP A 24 -3.31 -25.86 11.42
C ASP A 24 -3.63 -24.62 10.57
N THR A 25 -2.79 -23.59 10.65
CA THR A 25 -2.92 -22.37 9.84
C THR A 25 -1.64 -22.09 9.07
N PRO A 26 -1.71 -21.62 7.81
CA PRO A 26 -0.51 -21.26 7.04
C PRO A 26 0.28 -20.11 7.69
N MET A 27 -0.40 -19.32 8.53
CA MET A 27 0.19 -18.21 9.28
C MET A 27 1.17 -18.68 10.37
N LEU A 28 1.04 -19.91 10.88
CA LEU A 28 1.92 -20.45 11.93
C LEU A 28 3.34 -20.72 11.40
N THR A 29 4.19 -19.69 11.49
CA THR A 29 5.61 -19.77 11.17
C THR A 29 6.44 -20.29 12.36
N PRO A 30 7.67 -20.81 12.13
CA PRO A 30 8.56 -21.20 13.23
C PRO A 30 8.84 -20.08 14.24
N LEU A 31 8.91 -18.83 13.78
CA LEU A 31 9.06 -17.65 14.65
C LEU A 31 7.84 -17.47 15.55
N GLN A 32 6.63 -17.50 14.97
CA GLN A 32 5.39 -17.40 15.72
C GLN A 32 5.23 -18.54 16.72
N PHE A 33 5.56 -19.77 16.31
CA PHE A 33 5.56 -20.93 17.18
C PHE A 33 6.45 -20.70 18.40
N ARG A 34 7.72 -20.29 18.21
CA ARG A 34 8.65 -20.02 19.32
C ARG A 34 8.17 -18.89 20.24
N GLN A 35 7.61 -17.83 19.67
CA GLN A 35 7.05 -16.70 20.45
C GLN A 35 5.87 -17.16 21.31
N MET A 36 4.98 -18.00 20.77
CA MET A 36 3.82 -18.54 21.50
C MET A 36 4.23 -19.60 22.53
N SER A 37 5.03 -20.59 22.11
CA SER A 37 5.47 -21.68 22.98
C SER A 37 6.38 -21.19 24.11
N GLY A 38 7.15 -20.11 23.87
CA GLY A 38 8.00 -19.46 24.86
C GLY A 38 7.22 -18.81 26.02
N ARG A 39 5.88 -18.69 25.90
CA ARG A 39 5.02 -18.28 27.02
C ARG A 39 4.67 -19.44 27.95
N ALA A 40 4.96 -20.69 27.56
CA ALA A 40 4.74 -21.86 28.40
C ALA A 40 5.83 -21.95 29.49
N GLY A 41 5.40 -22.10 30.74
CA GLY A 41 6.25 -22.19 31.92
C GLY A 41 6.43 -20.82 32.60
N ARG A 42 5.86 -20.66 33.79
CA ARG A 42 6.02 -19.44 34.59
C ARG A 42 7.31 -19.52 35.41
N ARG A 43 8.23 -18.58 35.16
CA ARG A 43 9.51 -18.48 35.88
C ARG A 43 9.27 -18.42 37.39
N GLY A 44 9.91 -19.33 38.14
CA GLY A 44 9.81 -19.41 39.60
C GLY A 44 8.62 -20.21 40.14
N TYR A 45 7.68 -20.64 39.29
CA TYR A 45 6.50 -21.40 39.73
C TYR A 45 6.43 -22.79 39.11
N ASP A 46 6.67 -22.89 37.80
CA ASP A 46 6.54 -24.16 37.07
C ASP A 46 7.93 -24.76 36.82
N LYS A 47 8.10 -26.07 37.09
CA LYS A 47 9.35 -26.80 36.80
C LYS A 47 9.61 -26.93 35.28
N SER A 48 8.54 -26.98 34.50
CA SER A 48 8.57 -27.07 33.04
C SER A 48 7.31 -26.43 32.44
N GLY A 49 7.44 -25.90 31.22
CA GLY A 49 6.31 -25.45 30.42
C GLY A 49 5.77 -26.59 29.56
N THR A 50 4.45 -26.71 29.45
CA THR A 50 3.82 -27.74 28.60
C THR A 50 3.33 -27.12 27.30
N VAL A 51 3.71 -27.72 26.17
CA VAL A 51 3.22 -27.32 24.84
C VAL A 51 2.47 -28.49 24.22
N ILE A 52 1.22 -28.26 23.83
CA ILE A 52 0.33 -29.29 23.27
C ILE A 52 -0.01 -28.89 21.84
N PHE A 53 0.09 -29.83 20.91
CA PHE A 53 -0.39 -29.68 19.55
C PHE A 53 -1.66 -30.50 19.38
N MET A 54 -2.69 -29.89 18.79
CA MET A 54 -3.96 -30.51 18.44
C MET A 54 -4.24 -30.21 16.98
N SER A 55 -4.58 -31.24 16.21
CA SER A 55 -4.96 -31.11 14.79
C SER A 55 -3.91 -30.43 13.89
N ILE A 56 -2.61 -30.59 14.19
CA ILE A 56 -1.50 -30.13 13.35
C ILE A 56 -0.74 -31.35 12.81
N PRO A 57 -0.48 -31.45 11.48
CA PRO A 57 0.25 -32.57 10.91
C PRO A 57 1.66 -32.74 11.50
N THR A 58 2.06 -33.97 11.78
CA THR A 58 3.37 -34.30 12.37
C THR A 58 4.54 -33.74 11.56
N ALA A 59 4.43 -33.68 10.23
CA ALA A 59 5.45 -33.08 9.37
C ALA A 59 5.65 -31.58 9.67
N LYS A 60 4.56 -30.84 9.88
CA LYS A 60 4.61 -29.43 10.26
C LYS A 60 5.14 -29.26 11.68
N ILE A 61 4.74 -30.12 12.62
CA ILE A 61 5.27 -30.10 14.00
C ILE A 61 6.79 -30.27 13.99
N ARG A 62 7.31 -31.28 13.29
CA ARG A 62 8.75 -31.51 13.14
C ARG A 62 9.45 -30.26 12.61
N ARG A 63 8.92 -29.67 11.52
CA ARG A 63 9.45 -28.42 10.96
C ARG A 63 9.42 -27.26 11.96
N LEU A 64 8.35 -27.08 12.73
CA LEU A 64 8.25 -25.99 13.71
C LEU A 64 9.27 -26.14 14.85
N LEU A 65 9.54 -27.38 15.27
CA LEU A 65 10.52 -27.67 16.33
C LEU A 65 11.96 -27.54 15.82
N THR A 66 12.26 -28.01 14.61
CA THR A 66 13.63 -28.08 14.08
C THR A 66 14.07 -26.87 13.25
N ALA A 67 13.13 -26.07 12.72
CA ALA A 67 13.49 -24.96 11.85
C ALA A 67 14.39 -23.94 12.56
N SER A 68 15.45 -23.52 11.89
CA SER A 68 16.26 -22.38 12.32
C SER A 68 15.39 -21.11 12.39
N LEU A 69 15.77 -20.15 13.25
CA LEU A 69 15.14 -18.85 13.17
C LEU A 69 15.43 -18.24 11.81
N SER A 70 14.41 -17.64 11.19
CA SER A 70 14.60 -16.86 9.97
C SER A 70 15.62 -15.76 10.23
N THR A 71 16.62 -15.64 9.36
CA THR A 71 17.56 -14.52 9.43
C THR A 71 16.83 -13.22 9.16
N LEU A 72 17.16 -12.17 9.91
CA LEU A 72 16.64 -10.84 9.63
C LEU A 72 17.23 -10.38 8.30
N ARG A 73 16.38 -10.28 7.28
CA ARG A 73 16.73 -9.77 5.96
C ARG A 73 16.06 -8.41 5.78
N GLY A 74 16.80 -7.44 5.25
CA GLY A 74 16.20 -6.18 4.83
C GLY A 74 15.32 -6.37 3.59
N ASN A 75 14.25 -5.58 3.51
CA ASN A 75 13.42 -5.41 2.31
C ASN A 75 13.79 -4.11 1.59
N LEU A 76 13.36 -3.90 0.34
CA LEU A 76 13.64 -2.64 -0.35
C LEU A 76 13.10 -1.46 0.50
N PRO A 77 13.91 -0.42 0.79
CA PRO A 77 13.53 0.55 1.81
C PRO A 77 12.59 1.66 1.33
N PHE A 78 12.32 1.78 0.02
CA PHE A 78 11.68 2.97 -0.50
C PHE A 78 10.75 2.69 -1.67
N THR A 79 9.63 3.41 -1.66
CA THR A 79 8.62 3.48 -2.70
C THR A 79 8.82 4.76 -3.53
N THR A 80 8.10 4.95 -4.64
CA THR A 80 8.24 6.17 -5.45
C THR A 80 7.83 7.41 -4.64
N SER A 81 6.81 7.31 -3.78
CA SER A 81 6.41 8.39 -2.87
C SER A 81 7.45 8.68 -1.78
N PHE A 82 8.21 7.66 -1.35
CA PHE A 82 9.34 7.87 -0.43
C PHE A 82 10.43 8.72 -1.10
N VAL A 83 10.76 8.44 -2.36
CA VAL A 83 11.72 9.23 -3.13
C VAL A 83 11.25 10.68 -3.25
N LEU A 84 9.97 10.92 -3.55
CA LEU A 84 9.41 12.29 -3.59
C LEU A 84 9.53 13.02 -2.24
N ARG A 85 9.27 12.32 -1.13
CA ARG A 85 9.46 12.89 0.22
C ARG A 85 10.91 13.20 0.52
N LEU A 86 11.85 12.38 0.02
CA LEU A 86 13.28 12.64 0.13
C LEU A 86 13.67 13.94 -0.60
N PHE A 87 13.17 14.13 -1.83
CA PHE A 87 13.37 15.39 -2.57
C PHE A 87 12.72 16.58 -1.87
N SER A 88 11.54 16.38 -1.26
CA SER A 88 10.85 17.40 -0.48
C SER A 88 11.63 17.80 0.78
N TYR A 89 12.26 16.83 1.45
CA TYR A 89 13.12 17.07 2.60
C TYR A 89 14.37 17.87 2.20
N VAL A 90 15.03 17.49 1.11
CA VAL A 90 16.23 18.17 0.59
C VAL A 90 15.94 19.63 0.25
N HIS A 91 14.79 19.92 -0.35
CA HIS A 91 14.38 21.26 -0.77
C HIS A 91 13.50 22.01 0.23
N GLN A 92 13.37 21.49 1.46
CA GLN A 92 12.54 22.14 2.48
C GLN A 92 13.09 23.53 2.79
N LYS A 93 12.23 24.55 2.67
CA LYS A 93 12.54 25.92 3.08
C LYS A 93 12.86 25.93 4.58
N ASN A 94 13.92 26.64 4.94
CA ASN A 94 14.27 26.83 6.34
C ASN A 94 13.31 27.82 6.97
N ASP A 95 12.35 27.31 7.73
CA ASP A 95 11.69 28.15 8.72
C ASP A 95 12.72 28.43 9.82
N CYS A 96 12.86 29.72 10.16
CA CYS A 96 13.69 30.31 11.24
C CYS A 96 15.19 30.51 10.98
N ASP A 97 15.57 31.81 10.97
CA ASP A 97 16.72 32.33 11.70
C ASP A 97 16.91 31.60 13.05
N GLY A 98 18.13 31.15 13.37
CA GLY A 98 18.54 31.03 14.77
C GLY A 98 18.72 29.65 15.40
N THR A 99 18.75 28.54 14.66
CA THR A 99 19.40 27.32 15.17
C THR A 99 20.74 27.12 14.47
N GLN A 100 21.78 27.74 15.06
CA GLN A 100 23.15 27.30 14.85
C GLN A 100 23.22 25.82 15.22
N LEU A 101 23.18 24.95 14.20
CA LEU A 101 23.62 23.58 14.35
C LEU A 101 25.05 23.64 14.90
N MET A 102 25.23 23.10 16.09
CA MET A 102 26.49 23.10 16.83
C MET A 102 27.66 22.74 15.89
N GLY A 103 28.54 23.71 15.67
CA GLY A 103 29.97 23.54 15.44
C GLY A 103 30.44 22.31 14.66
N ILE A 104 29.90 22.04 13.46
CA ILE A 104 30.65 21.29 12.46
C ILE A 104 31.49 22.32 11.70
N LYS A 105 32.81 22.31 11.94
CA LYS A 105 33.76 23.14 11.20
C LYS A 105 33.63 22.83 9.70
N GLY A 106 33.19 23.82 8.92
CA GLY A 106 33.01 23.75 7.48
C GLY A 106 31.62 24.24 7.11
N VAL A 107 31.55 25.41 6.46
CA VAL A 107 30.29 25.99 5.98
C VAL A 107 29.80 25.18 4.78
N SER A 108 29.25 23.99 5.03
CA SER A 108 28.41 23.28 4.08
C SER A 108 27.04 23.94 4.14
N SER A 109 26.45 24.30 3.00
CA SER A 109 25.09 24.83 3.02
C SER A 109 24.15 23.80 3.67
N GLN A 110 23.09 24.24 4.37
CA GLN A 110 22.14 23.30 4.98
C GLN A 110 21.48 22.38 3.93
N PHE A 111 21.48 22.80 2.67
CA PHE A 111 21.12 21.97 1.54
C PHE A 111 22.10 20.81 1.34
N ASP A 112 23.41 21.08 1.29
CA ASP A 112 24.45 20.05 1.11
C ASP A 112 24.41 18.99 2.21
N VAL A 113 24.17 19.40 3.47
CA VAL A 113 24.01 18.47 4.59
C VAL A 113 22.81 17.55 4.39
N ARG A 114 21.69 18.10 3.92
CA ARG A 114 20.47 17.31 3.64
C ARG A 114 20.66 16.37 2.47
N VAL A 115 21.32 16.82 1.40
CA VAL A 115 21.70 15.96 0.26
C VAL A 115 22.59 14.81 0.75
N GLN A 116 23.63 15.11 1.52
CA GLN A 116 24.54 14.08 2.04
C GLN A 116 23.79 13.08 2.94
N THR A 117 22.85 13.56 3.76
CA THR A 117 22.02 12.71 4.62
C THR A 117 21.14 11.78 3.77
N ALA A 118 20.49 12.32 2.74
CA ALA A 118 19.65 11.55 1.82
C ALA A 118 20.44 10.47 1.06
N LEU A 119 21.65 10.81 0.58
CA LEU A 119 22.55 9.86 -0.07
C LEU A 119 23.01 8.77 0.90
N THR A 120 23.41 9.15 2.11
CA THR A 120 23.84 8.18 3.14
C THR A 120 22.74 7.17 3.47
N LEU A 121 21.48 7.61 3.51
CA LEU A 121 20.32 6.75 3.74
C LEU A 121 20.12 5.72 2.62
N LEU A 122 20.27 6.13 1.36
CA LEU A 122 20.12 5.25 0.19
C LEU A 122 21.30 4.28 0.06
N GLU A 123 22.52 4.73 0.38
CA GLU A 123 23.75 3.94 0.23
C GLU A 123 24.01 2.97 1.40
N ASN A 124 23.47 3.26 2.59
CA ASN A 124 23.71 2.47 3.80
C ASN A 124 22.41 1.89 4.39
N SER A 125 21.54 1.38 3.52
CA SER A 125 20.32 0.69 3.97
C SER A 125 20.63 -0.66 4.64
N PHE A 126 19.75 -1.08 5.57
CA PHE A 126 19.86 -2.38 6.24
C PHE A 126 19.87 -3.58 5.26
N THR A 127 19.24 -3.40 4.10
CA THR A 127 19.19 -4.39 3.01
C THR A 127 20.56 -4.60 2.39
N LEU A 128 21.36 -3.53 2.24
CA LEU A 128 22.74 -3.61 1.78
C LEU A 128 23.67 -4.19 2.87
N PHE A 129 23.36 -3.98 4.15
CA PHE A 129 24.13 -4.52 5.26
C PHE A 129 23.92 -6.04 5.43
N THR A 130 22.67 -6.50 5.39
CA THR A 130 22.33 -7.92 5.58
C THR A 130 22.75 -8.81 4.42
N ARG A 131 23.08 -8.23 3.26
CA ARG A 131 23.44 -8.93 2.02
C ARG A 131 24.78 -8.44 1.47
N SER A 132 25.82 -8.49 2.31
CA SER A 132 27.15 -7.98 2.01
C SER A 132 27.79 -8.62 0.76
N GLU A 133 27.54 -9.91 0.52
CA GLU A 133 28.04 -10.68 -0.63
C GLU A 133 27.61 -10.08 -1.98
N MET A 134 26.43 -9.47 -2.02
CA MET A 134 25.79 -8.95 -3.24
C MET A 134 25.66 -7.43 -3.25
N ARG A 135 26.43 -6.73 -2.42
CA ARG A 135 26.32 -5.28 -2.22
C ARG A 135 26.40 -4.50 -3.54
N SER A 136 27.31 -4.88 -4.45
CA SER A 136 27.53 -4.17 -5.73
C SER A 136 26.33 -4.29 -6.67
N ALA A 137 25.80 -5.50 -6.87
CA ALA A 137 24.62 -5.75 -7.70
C ALA A 137 23.37 -5.06 -7.13
N LEU A 138 23.16 -5.19 -5.82
CA LEU A 138 22.02 -4.59 -5.13
C LEU A 138 22.07 -3.06 -5.15
N GLN A 139 23.26 -2.47 -4.96
CA GLN A 139 23.43 -1.01 -5.06
C GLN A 139 23.12 -0.52 -6.49
N LYS A 140 23.50 -1.29 -7.52
CA LYS A 140 23.18 -0.96 -8.92
C LYS A 140 21.66 -1.00 -9.18
N GLN A 141 20.96 -2.01 -8.65
CA GLN A 141 19.51 -2.13 -8.74
C GLN A 141 18.79 -1.01 -7.98
N ILE A 142 19.21 -0.70 -6.76
CA ILE A 142 18.69 0.43 -5.96
C ILE A 142 18.83 1.74 -6.72
N LYS A 143 20.00 2.00 -7.32
CA LYS A 143 20.22 3.20 -8.15
C LYS A 143 19.27 3.25 -9.34
N LEU A 144 19.11 2.16 -10.08
CA LEU A 144 18.22 2.08 -11.23
C LEU A 144 16.75 2.25 -10.84
N PHE A 145 16.32 1.69 -9.71
CA PHE A 145 14.97 1.89 -9.18
C PHE A 145 14.73 3.33 -8.71
N THR A 146 15.73 3.98 -8.11
CA THR A 146 15.65 5.42 -7.81
C THR A 146 15.55 6.25 -9.08
N LEU A 147 16.32 5.93 -10.12
CA LEU A 147 16.25 6.62 -11.42
C LEU A 147 14.87 6.43 -12.07
N PHE A 148 14.33 5.21 -12.04
CA PHE A 148 12.95 4.93 -12.46
C PHE A 148 11.94 5.80 -11.71
N SER A 149 12.04 5.83 -10.38
CA SER A 149 11.15 6.63 -9.54
C SER A 149 11.26 8.13 -9.88
N VAL A 150 12.47 8.65 -10.08
CA VAL A 150 12.69 10.06 -10.47
C VAL A 150 12.10 10.35 -11.85
N GLN A 151 12.30 9.46 -12.82
CA GLN A 151 11.79 9.63 -14.17
C GLN A 151 10.25 9.60 -14.21
N LEU A 152 9.64 8.72 -13.43
CA LEU A 152 8.18 8.68 -13.27
C LEU A 152 7.65 9.94 -12.57
N LEU A 153 8.31 10.40 -11.50
CA LEU A 153 7.91 11.63 -10.83
C LEU A 153 8.03 12.86 -11.75
N ARG A 154 9.01 12.87 -12.66
CA ARG A 154 9.14 13.90 -13.71
C ARG A 154 8.07 13.78 -14.79
N SER A 155 7.72 12.58 -15.24
CA SER A 155 6.66 12.39 -16.23
C SER A 155 5.28 12.78 -15.69
N LEU A 156 5.12 12.76 -14.37
CA LEU A 156 3.94 13.28 -13.65
C LEU A 156 4.04 14.76 -13.27
N GLU A 157 5.08 15.49 -13.72
CA GLU A 157 5.30 16.90 -13.39
C GLU A 157 5.37 17.21 -11.87
N LEU A 158 5.66 16.19 -11.05
CA LEU A 158 5.80 16.33 -9.59
C LEU A 158 7.21 16.79 -9.20
N LEU A 159 8.19 16.59 -10.09
CA LEU A 159 9.55 17.08 -9.95
C LEU A 159 9.92 17.93 -11.18
N ASN A 160 10.56 19.07 -10.95
CA ASN A 160 11.10 19.89 -12.04
C ASN A 160 12.46 19.35 -12.55
N GLU A 161 13.02 20.01 -13.57
CA GLU A 161 14.34 19.68 -14.12
C GLU A 161 15.47 19.74 -13.08
N LYS A 162 15.33 20.58 -12.06
CA LYS A 162 16.29 20.73 -10.96
C LYS A 162 16.07 19.72 -9.82
N GLY A 163 14.99 18.94 -9.84
CA GLY A 163 14.63 17.99 -8.78
C GLY A 163 13.88 18.62 -7.60
N GLU A 164 13.39 19.84 -7.74
CA GLU A 164 12.52 20.48 -6.76
C GLU A 164 11.08 19.95 -6.91
N PRO A 165 10.38 19.66 -5.80
CA PRO A 165 8.96 19.31 -5.82
C PRO A 165 8.13 20.44 -6.44
N HIS A 166 7.29 20.10 -7.41
CA HIS A 166 6.46 21.04 -8.15
C HIS A 166 4.98 20.63 -8.13
N GLY A 167 4.09 21.62 -8.32
CA GLY A 167 2.65 21.43 -8.49
C GLY A 167 2.00 20.62 -7.35
N MET A 168 1.57 19.40 -7.68
CA MET A 168 0.82 18.50 -6.81
C MET A 168 1.69 17.66 -5.86
N ALA A 169 3.01 17.83 -5.87
CA ALA A 169 3.93 17.07 -5.01
C ALA A 169 3.56 17.06 -3.52
N PRO A 170 3.13 18.17 -2.89
CA PRO A 170 2.69 18.17 -1.50
C PRO A 170 1.53 17.20 -1.25
N VAL A 171 0.56 17.12 -2.16
CA VAL A 171 -0.61 16.23 -2.05
C VAL A 171 -0.19 14.77 -2.07
N VAL A 172 0.70 14.39 -2.99
CA VAL A 172 1.24 13.03 -3.07
C VAL A 172 2.02 12.67 -1.80
N CYS A 173 2.79 13.61 -1.25
CA CYS A 173 3.52 13.43 0.01
C CYS A 173 2.59 13.22 1.22
N HIS A 174 1.48 13.96 1.31
CA HIS A 174 0.48 13.77 2.36
C HIS A 174 -0.23 12.40 2.28
N LEU A 175 -0.37 11.85 1.07
CA LEU A 175 -1.02 10.57 0.79
C LEU A 175 -0.03 9.42 0.58
N ALA A 176 1.24 9.58 0.98
CA ALA A 176 2.31 8.61 0.72
C ALA A 176 2.06 7.19 1.29
N ALA A 177 1.13 7.04 2.24
CA ALA A 177 0.74 5.73 2.77
C ALA A 177 -0.11 4.89 1.81
N HIS A 178 -0.75 5.51 0.81
CA HIS A 178 -1.67 4.84 -0.11
C HIS A 178 -1.13 4.78 -1.55
N GLU A 179 0.16 4.47 -1.71
CA GLU A 179 0.75 4.16 -3.01
C GLU A 179 0.18 2.83 -3.53
N PRO A 180 -0.18 2.71 -4.83
CA PRO A 180 -0.02 3.66 -5.95
C PRO A 180 -1.14 4.69 -6.12
N GLY A 181 -2.23 4.60 -5.35
CA GLY A 181 -3.43 5.43 -5.52
C GLY A 181 -3.15 6.94 -5.42
N ASN A 182 -2.17 7.36 -4.64
CA ASN A 182 -1.77 8.76 -4.51
C ASN A 182 -1.13 9.35 -5.78
N LEU A 183 -0.26 8.60 -6.47
CA LEU A 183 0.38 9.01 -7.72
C LEU A 183 -0.64 9.09 -8.85
N LEU A 184 -1.50 8.07 -8.93
CA LEU A 184 -2.59 8.04 -9.89
C LEU A 184 -3.60 9.17 -9.63
N PHE A 185 -3.90 9.48 -8.37
CA PHE A 185 -4.76 10.61 -8.02
C PHE A 185 -4.19 11.94 -8.52
N ALA A 186 -2.88 12.18 -8.38
CA ALA A 186 -2.23 13.38 -8.91
C ALA A 186 -2.34 13.46 -10.44
N TYR A 187 -2.09 12.34 -11.14
CA TYR A 187 -2.23 12.26 -12.59
C TYR A 187 -3.67 12.54 -13.05
N LEU A 188 -4.67 11.95 -12.39
CA LEU A 188 -6.08 12.19 -12.70
C LEU A 188 -6.48 13.65 -12.47
N LEU A 189 -5.96 14.27 -11.41
CA LEU A 189 -6.26 15.68 -11.12
C LEU A 189 -5.62 16.63 -12.13
N GLN A 190 -4.38 16.37 -12.57
CA GLN A 190 -3.71 17.16 -13.62
C GLN A 190 -4.46 17.12 -14.95
N ASN A 191 -5.07 15.98 -15.29
CA ASN A 191 -5.92 15.85 -16.48
C ASN A 191 -7.29 16.57 -16.37
N GLY A 192 -7.63 17.13 -15.20
CA GLY A 192 -8.84 17.93 -14.99
C GLY A 192 -10.16 17.13 -15.03
N ILE A 193 -10.11 15.79 -14.97
CA ILE A 193 -11.29 14.93 -15.09
C ILE A 193 -12.28 15.15 -13.93
N PHE A 194 -11.76 15.45 -12.73
CA PHE A 194 -12.59 15.76 -11.57
C PHE A 194 -13.39 17.05 -11.78
N HIS A 195 -12.79 18.09 -12.37
CA HIS A 195 -13.49 19.32 -12.71
C HIS A 195 -14.53 19.11 -13.81
N GLN A 196 -14.27 18.22 -14.77
CA GLN A 196 -15.27 17.83 -15.78
C GLN A 196 -16.46 17.10 -15.15
N LEU A 197 -16.22 16.17 -14.22
CA LEU A 197 -17.28 15.51 -13.46
C LEU A 197 -18.12 16.50 -12.64
N CYS A 198 -17.46 17.47 -11.98
CA CYS A 198 -18.15 18.52 -11.23
C CYS A 198 -19.06 19.36 -12.15
N LYS A 199 -18.61 19.68 -13.37
CA LYS A 199 -19.43 20.41 -14.36
C LYS A 199 -20.63 19.59 -14.85
N GLN A 200 -20.43 18.31 -15.14
CA GLN A 200 -21.51 17.42 -15.62
C GLN A 200 -22.61 17.20 -14.56
N HIS A 201 -22.25 17.24 -13.27
CA HIS A 201 -23.17 16.97 -12.17
C HIS A 201 -23.47 18.18 -11.28
N ALA A 202 -23.34 19.40 -11.82
CA ALA A 202 -23.55 20.64 -11.07
C ALA A 202 -24.92 20.73 -10.37
N HIS A 203 -25.97 20.17 -10.96
CA HIS A 203 -27.33 20.19 -10.40
C HIS A 203 -27.57 19.12 -9.31
N ASN A 204 -26.82 18.01 -9.29
CA ASN A 204 -27.07 16.87 -8.39
C ASN A 204 -25.81 16.49 -7.59
N ARG A 205 -25.53 17.28 -6.54
CA ARG A 205 -24.35 17.09 -5.66
C ARG A 205 -24.28 15.71 -5.00
N ASN A 206 -25.42 15.10 -4.66
CA ASN A 206 -25.44 13.78 -4.00
C ASN A 206 -24.98 12.63 -4.91
N ILE A 207 -25.33 12.70 -6.20
CA ILE A 207 -24.88 11.72 -7.20
C ILE A 207 -23.38 11.87 -7.42
N LEU A 208 -22.90 13.12 -7.49
CA LEU A 208 -21.47 13.40 -7.61
C LEU A 208 -20.68 12.87 -6.40
N LYS A 209 -21.13 13.12 -5.17
CA LYS A 209 -20.49 12.58 -3.95
C LYS A 209 -20.41 11.05 -3.98
N SER A 210 -21.49 10.39 -4.37
CA SER A 210 -21.54 8.92 -4.47
C SER A 210 -20.56 8.38 -5.53
N LYS A 211 -20.45 9.06 -6.68
CA LYS A 211 -19.46 8.71 -7.72
C LYS A 211 -18.02 8.95 -7.27
N LEU A 212 -17.76 10.05 -6.56
CA LEU A 212 -16.43 10.34 -6.01
C LEU A 212 -16.01 9.28 -4.98
N ILE A 213 -16.91 8.86 -4.10
CA ILE A 213 -16.63 7.78 -3.14
C ILE A 213 -16.34 6.47 -3.85
N LEU A 214 -17.05 6.15 -4.93
CA LEU A 214 -16.73 4.97 -5.75
C LEU A 214 -15.32 5.05 -6.35
N ILE A 215 -14.93 6.22 -6.87
CA ILE A 215 -13.58 6.43 -7.43
C ILE A 215 -12.51 6.31 -6.33
N PHE A 216 -12.70 6.98 -5.19
CA PHE A 216 -11.75 6.88 -4.08
C PHE A 216 -11.70 5.50 -3.45
N ALA A 217 -12.82 4.77 -3.42
CA ALA A 217 -12.83 3.38 -3.00
C ALA A 217 -11.96 2.52 -3.92
N ASN A 218 -12.06 2.71 -5.24
CA ASN A 218 -11.18 2.03 -6.20
C ASN A 218 -9.70 2.40 -6.02
N LEU A 219 -9.38 3.67 -5.77
CA LEU A 219 -7.99 4.12 -5.66
C LEU A 219 -7.31 3.74 -4.33
N PHE A 220 -8.04 3.82 -3.21
CA PHE A 220 -7.44 3.79 -1.88
C PHE A 220 -7.79 2.56 -1.04
N THR A 221 -8.75 1.73 -1.48
CA THR A 221 -9.12 0.52 -0.74
C THR A 221 -8.54 -0.74 -1.39
N SER A 222 -8.12 -1.69 -0.56
CA SER A 222 -7.43 -2.90 -1.00
C SER A 222 -7.97 -4.20 -0.38
N ARG A 223 -9.21 -4.19 0.13
CA ARG A 223 -9.82 -5.38 0.74
C ARG A 223 -10.40 -6.32 -0.32
N ARG A 224 -9.84 -7.53 -0.40
CA ARG A 224 -10.30 -8.62 -1.27
C ARG A 224 -11.55 -9.31 -0.69
N LEU A 225 -12.49 -9.68 -1.55
CA LEU A 225 -13.63 -10.53 -1.21
C LEU A 225 -13.24 -12.01 -1.20
N PRO A 226 -13.96 -12.86 -0.44
CA PRO A 226 -13.78 -14.31 -0.49
C PRO A 226 -13.84 -14.85 -1.92
N LEU A 227 -12.95 -15.80 -2.23
CA LEU A 227 -12.82 -16.41 -3.56
C LEU A 227 -14.07 -17.13 -4.08
N GLY A 228 -14.98 -17.52 -3.18
CA GLY A 228 -16.22 -18.21 -3.54
C GLY A 228 -17.38 -17.26 -3.86
N TRP A 229 -17.19 -15.95 -3.72
CA TRP A 229 -18.23 -14.96 -3.98
C TRP A 229 -18.17 -14.50 -5.42
N ASP A 230 -19.23 -14.80 -6.18
CA ASP A 230 -19.39 -14.41 -7.57
C ASP A 230 -20.51 -13.36 -7.68
N PRO A 231 -20.28 -12.21 -8.35
CA PRO A 231 -21.31 -11.22 -8.61
C PRO A 231 -22.57 -11.80 -9.29
N ASN A 232 -22.39 -12.85 -10.12
CA ASN A 232 -23.46 -13.45 -10.91
C ASN A 232 -24.26 -14.49 -10.12
N ASP A 233 -23.73 -15.00 -9.01
CA ASP A 233 -24.41 -15.99 -8.16
C ASP A 233 -24.85 -15.35 -6.85
N LYS A 234 -26.14 -15.00 -6.75
CA LYS A 234 -26.73 -14.35 -5.57
C LYS A 234 -26.80 -15.26 -4.34
N GLU A 235 -26.68 -16.58 -4.51
CA GLU A 235 -26.62 -17.53 -3.39
C GLU A 235 -25.21 -17.62 -2.80
N SER A 236 -24.20 -17.16 -3.54
CA SER A 236 -22.79 -17.25 -3.13
C SER A 236 -22.40 -16.24 -2.05
N TYR A 237 -23.19 -15.17 -1.85
CA TYR A 237 -22.92 -14.12 -0.88
C TYR A 237 -24.20 -13.61 -0.17
N PRO A 238 -24.10 -13.12 1.07
CA PRO A 238 -25.24 -12.54 1.78
C PRO A 238 -25.69 -11.23 1.13
N SER A 239 -26.68 -11.32 0.23
CA SER A 239 -27.27 -10.18 -0.46
C SER A 239 -28.66 -9.86 0.09
N ASP A 240 -28.76 -8.82 0.92
CA ASP A 240 -30.05 -8.24 1.32
C ASP A 240 -30.63 -7.31 0.21
N GLY A 241 -30.08 -7.31 -1.00
CA GLY A 241 -30.51 -6.48 -2.15
C GLY A 241 -30.14 -4.99 -2.04
N GLU A 242 -29.97 -4.46 -0.83
CA GLU A 242 -29.63 -3.05 -0.59
C GLU A 242 -28.12 -2.77 -0.60
N SER A 243 -27.30 -3.77 -0.23
CA SER A 243 -25.83 -3.66 -0.14
C SER A 243 -25.14 -3.97 -1.46
N LYS A 244 -24.23 -3.09 -1.87
CA LYS A 244 -23.28 -3.27 -2.97
C LYS A 244 -21.98 -3.85 -2.42
N VAL A 245 -21.96 -5.16 -2.25
CA VAL A 245 -20.81 -5.89 -1.71
C VAL A 245 -19.59 -5.81 -2.65
N PHE A 246 -19.84 -5.84 -3.96
CA PHE A 246 -18.82 -5.79 -5.00
C PHE A 246 -18.51 -4.36 -5.40
N LEU A 247 -17.22 -4.05 -5.48
CA LEU A 247 -16.77 -2.74 -5.93
C LEU A 247 -17.00 -2.58 -7.44
N ASP A 248 -17.89 -1.66 -7.81
CA ASP A 248 -18.16 -1.32 -9.20
C ASP A 248 -16.92 -0.72 -9.88
N LYS A 249 -16.80 -0.97 -11.19
CA LYS A 249 -15.72 -0.40 -12.01
C LYS A 249 -15.80 1.13 -12.06
N MET A 250 -14.64 1.78 -12.20
CA MET A 250 -14.57 3.23 -12.42
C MET A 250 -15.26 3.63 -13.74
N PRO A 251 -15.70 4.88 -13.89
CA PRO A 251 -16.25 5.36 -15.17
C PRO A 251 -15.25 5.19 -16.33
N GLU A 252 -15.73 4.93 -17.54
CA GLU A 252 -14.88 4.64 -18.72
C GLU A 252 -13.81 5.72 -18.98
N GLN A 253 -14.13 6.99 -18.76
CA GLN A 253 -13.18 8.11 -18.90
C GLN A 253 -12.00 8.01 -17.93
N PHE A 254 -12.21 7.45 -16.73
CA PHE A 254 -11.13 7.20 -15.77
C PHE A 254 -10.32 5.98 -16.19
N ILE A 255 -10.97 4.92 -16.65
CA ILE A 255 -10.31 3.69 -17.10
C ILE A 255 -9.28 4.00 -18.19
N SER A 256 -9.65 4.77 -19.21
CA SER A 256 -8.72 5.13 -20.29
C SER A 256 -7.49 5.90 -19.81
N LEU A 257 -7.65 6.79 -18.82
CA LEU A 257 -6.53 7.52 -18.22
C LEU A 257 -5.65 6.62 -17.35
N VAL A 258 -6.26 5.70 -16.61
CA VAL A 258 -5.53 4.71 -15.79
C VAL A 258 -4.72 3.78 -16.68
N GLU A 259 -5.27 3.34 -17.80
CA GLU A 259 -4.56 2.52 -18.80
C GLU A 259 -3.37 3.30 -19.38
N ALA A 260 -3.57 4.55 -19.80
CA ALA A 260 -2.49 5.39 -20.31
C ALA A 260 -1.36 5.59 -19.28
N TYR A 261 -1.72 5.81 -18.01
CA TYR A 261 -0.77 5.89 -16.90
C TYR A 261 0.00 4.58 -16.71
N ASN A 262 -0.70 3.45 -16.66
CA ASN A 262 -0.09 2.13 -16.50
C ASN A 262 0.86 1.79 -17.65
N THR A 263 0.48 2.10 -18.89
CA THR A 263 1.36 1.92 -20.06
C THR A 263 2.63 2.76 -19.95
N ASN A 264 2.55 3.99 -19.46
CA ASN A 264 3.73 4.82 -19.22
C ASN A 264 4.64 4.22 -18.14
N VAL A 265 4.07 3.83 -16.99
CA VAL A 265 4.80 3.16 -15.90
C VAL A 265 5.48 1.89 -16.39
N GLU A 266 4.77 1.08 -17.17
CA GLU A 266 5.27 -0.16 -17.72
C GLU A 266 6.41 0.06 -18.72
N ASN A 267 6.27 1.02 -19.65
CA ASN A 267 7.32 1.36 -20.62
C ASN A 267 8.59 1.86 -19.93
N LEU A 268 8.44 2.74 -18.93
CA LEU A 268 9.56 3.20 -18.12
C LEU A 268 10.21 2.02 -17.40
N PHE A 269 9.43 1.22 -16.68
CA PHE A 269 9.94 0.08 -15.93
C PHE A 269 10.70 -0.89 -16.84
N ARG A 270 10.15 -1.23 -18.02
CA ARG A 270 10.82 -2.06 -19.04
C ARG A 270 12.17 -1.48 -19.45
N ALA A 271 12.25 -0.18 -19.75
CA ALA A 271 13.50 0.46 -20.12
C ALA A 271 14.57 0.35 -19.01
N PHE A 272 14.17 0.54 -17.74
CA PHE A 272 15.10 0.37 -16.61
C PHE A 272 15.51 -1.07 -16.38
N MET A 273 14.60 -2.02 -16.58
CA MET A 273 14.90 -3.45 -16.46
C MET A 273 15.82 -3.93 -17.57
N GLN A 274 15.70 -3.42 -18.80
CA GLN A 274 16.67 -3.68 -19.87
C GLN A 274 18.08 -3.25 -19.46
N LEU A 275 18.23 -2.08 -18.83
CA LEU A 275 19.53 -1.58 -18.34
C LEU A 275 20.14 -2.43 -17.21
N THR A 276 19.34 -3.22 -16.49
CA THR A 276 19.86 -4.16 -15.48
C THR A 276 20.44 -5.43 -16.09
N SER A 277 19.96 -5.83 -17.26
CA SER A 277 20.34 -7.07 -17.95
C SER A 277 21.70 -6.91 -18.63
N ALA A 278 22.58 -7.90 -18.51
CA ALA A 278 23.89 -7.89 -19.17
C ALA A 278 23.79 -7.78 -20.71
N ASN A 279 22.66 -8.23 -21.28
CA ASN A 279 22.41 -8.29 -22.72
C ASN A 279 21.43 -7.22 -23.21
N ASN A 280 21.02 -6.26 -22.36
CA ASN A 280 19.92 -5.31 -22.61
C ASN A 280 18.58 -5.96 -23.02
N SER A 281 18.45 -7.28 -22.82
CA SER A 281 17.25 -8.08 -23.11
C SER A 281 16.43 -8.25 -21.84
N LEU A 282 15.10 -8.12 -21.95
CA LEU A 282 14.20 -8.43 -20.82
C LEU A 282 14.12 -9.93 -20.55
N GLN A 283 14.40 -10.75 -21.57
CA GLN A 283 14.43 -12.21 -21.45
C GLN A 283 15.83 -12.69 -21.11
N GLY A 284 15.91 -13.56 -20.09
CA GLY A 284 17.10 -14.38 -19.88
C GLY A 284 17.38 -15.28 -21.07
N ASN A 285 18.64 -15.63 -21.31
CA ASN A 285 19.06 -16.45 -22.46
C ASN A 285 18.35 -17.81 -22.56
N CYS A 286 17.76 -18.31 -21.48
CA CYS A 286 16.96 -19.54 -21.45
C CYS A 286 15.55 -19.38 -22.03
N PHE A 287 14.99 -18.16 -22.08
CA PHE A 287 13.65 -17.87 -22.59
C PHE A 287 13.65 -17.27 -24.01
N SER A 288 14.80 -16.78 -24.49
CA SER A 288 14.94 -16.27 -25.87
C SER A 288 14.64 -17.32 -26.94
N LEU A 289 14.69 -18.61 -26.59
CA LEU A 289 14.25 -19.73 -27.45
C LEU A 289 12.73 -19.75 -27.72
N ALA A 290 11.92 -19.10 -26.88
CA ALA A 290 10.46 -19.10 -27.03
C ALA A 290 9.95 -18.12 -28.11
N GLY A 291 10.81 -17.24 -28.64
CA GLY A 291 10.51 -16.39 -29.79
C GLY A 291 9.52 -15.24 -29.55
N TYR A 292 9.10 -14.99 -28.31
CA TYR A 292 8.23 -13.86 -27.99
C TYR A 292 9.02 -12.54 -28.08
N PRO A 293 8.51 -11.50 -28.79
CA PRO A 293 9.15 -10.20 -28.80
C PRO A 293 9.05 -9.55 -27.41
N ASP A 294 10.11 -8.87 -26.97
CA ASP A 294 10.17 -8.17 -25.68
C ASP A 294 8.98 -7.21 -25.45
N SER A 295 8.40 -6.66 -26.53
CA SER A 295 7.22 -5.79 -26.49
C SER A 295 5.94 -6.48 -25.97
N SER A 296 5.84 -7.80 -26.08
CA SER A 296 4.64 -8.56 -25.68
C SER A 296 4.56 -8.92 -24.20
N LEU A 297 5.67 -8.80 -23.46
CA LEU A 297 5.81 -9.29 -22.09
C LEU A 297 5.31 -8.29 -21.04
N SER A 298 4.09 -8.44 -20.51
CA SER A 298 3.61 -7.52 -19.48
C SER A 298 4.40 -7.63 -18.18
N VAL A 299 4.91 -6.50 -17.66
CA VAL A 299 5.60 -6.43 -16.36
C VAL A 299 4.72 -6.93 -15.20
N PHE A 300 3.40 -6.84 -15.37
CA PHE A 300 2.40 -7.28 -14.40
C PHE A 300 2.05 -8.77 -14.53
N SER A 301 2.57 -9.47 -15.54
CA SER A 301 2.42 -10.91 -15.65
C SER A 301 3.50 -11.62 -14.82
N THR A 302 3.09 -12.67 -14.11
CA THR A 302 3.99 -13.55 -13.33
C THR A 302 4.98 -14.33 -14.20
N ASP A 303 4.85 -14.23 -15.52
CA ASP A 303 5.55 -15.05 -16.51
C ASP A 303 6.94 -14.48 -16.87
N ILE A 304 7.28 -13.29 -16.37
CA ILE A 304 8.61 -12.71 -16.57
C ILE A 304 9.54 -13.15 -15.43
N VAL A 305 10.57 -13.93 -15.78
CA VAL A 305 11.77 -14.04 -14.94
C VAL A 305 12.40 -12.65 -14.90
N ARG A 306 12.14 -11.94 -13.80
CA ARG A 306 12.60 -10.58 -13.59
C ARG A 306 14.13 -10.59 -13.72
N PRO A 307 14.76 -9.70 -14.51
CA PRO A 307 16.22 -9.52 -14.53
C PRO A 307 16.76 -8.88 -13.23
N LEU A 308 16.15 -9.26 -12.10
CA LEU A 308 16.57 -8.95 -10.75
C LEU A 308 17.26 -10.20 -10.22
N HIS A 309 18.12 -10.00 -9.21
CA HIS A 309 18.82 -11.13 -8.61
C HIS A 309 17.81 -12.07 -7.94
N ASP A 310 18.02 -13.39 -7.96
CA ASP A 310 17.06 -14.38 -7.43
C ASP A 310 16.67 -14.16 -5.95
N ASP A 311 17.59 -13.58 -5.17
CA ASP A 311 17.33 -13.21 -3.77
C ASP A 311 16.55 -11.89 -3.60
N PHE A 312 16.43 -11.09 -4.65
CA PHE A 312 15.71 -9.82 -4.65
C PHE A 312 14.23 -10.06 -4.93
N ILE A 313 13.47 -10.25 -3.85
CA ILE A 313 12.02 -10.34 -3.91
C ILE A 313 11.50 -8.91 -4.16
N PHE A 314 11.12 -8.66 -5.40
CA PHE A 314 10.40 -7.47 -5.77
C PHE A 314 8.91 -7.68 -5.46
N ASP A 315 8.33 -6.82 -4.63
CA ASP A 315 6.89 -6.83 -4.40
C ASP A 315 6.21 -6.09 -5.57
N GLU A 316 5.12 -6.64 -6.10
CA GLU A 316 4.31 -5.95 -7.11
C GLU A 316 3.80 -4.60 -6.61
N GLY A 317 3.62 -4.47 -5.29
CA GLY A 317 3.27 -3.19 -4.64
C GLY A 317 4.34 -2.10 -4.74
N LEU A 318 5.56 -2.42 -5.20
CA LEU A 318 6.62 -1.42 -5.46
C LEU A 318 6.51 -0.80 -6.85
N ILE A 319 5.78 -1.43 -7.79
CA ILE A 319 5.48 -0.79 -9.06
C ILE A 319 4.28 0.12 -8.82
N PRO A 320 4.40 1.42 -9.08
CA PRO A 320 3.32 2.35 -8.85
C PRO A 320 2.26 2.26 -9.97
N ALA A 321 1.67 1.08 -10.20
CA ALA A 321 0.67 0.83 -11.22
C ALA A 321 -0.63 0.31 -10.60
N HIS A 322 -1.76 0.66 -11.22
CA HIS A 322 -3.07 0.31 -10.70
C HIS A 322 -3.74 -0.75 -11.56
N ALA A 323 -3.78 -1.99 -11.08
CA ALA A 323 -4.46 -3.09 -11.77
C ALA A 323 -5.99 -2.91 -11.73
N LEU A 324 -6.59 -2.69 -12.92
CA LEU A 324 -8.04 -2.53 -13.11
C LEU A 324 -8.82 -3.84 -12.86
N SER A 325 -8.27 -4.97 -13.30
CA SER A 325 -8.72 -6.32 -12.95
C SER A 325 -7.59 -7.04 -12.25
N ARG A 326 -7.91 -7.80 -11.20
CA ARG A 326 -6.92 -8.52 -10.41
C ARG A 326 -7.15 -10.01 -10.53
N TYR A 327 -6.08 -10.73 -10.82
CA TYR A 327 -6.10 -12.18 -11.01
C TYR A 327 -5.27 -12.86 -9.93
N ASP A 328 -5.74 -14.01 -9.46
CA ASP A 328 -4.99 -14.89 -8.58
C ASP A 328 -3.83 -15.54 -9.35
N HIS A 329 -2.88 -16.18 -8.65
CA HIS A 329 -1.77 -16.95 -9.25
C HIS A 329 -2.21 -18.08 -10.22
N ARG A 330 -3.52 -18.38 -10.26
CA ARG A 330 -4.14 -19.35 -11.17
C ARG A 330 -4.89 -18.70 -12.35
N GLY A 331 -4.77 -17.39 -12.53
CA GLY A 331 -5.48 -16.64 -13.58
C GLY A 331 -6.97 -16.42 -13.31
N ARG A 332 -7.47 -16.69 -12.10
CA ARG A 332 -8.87 -16.43 -11.74
C ARG A 332 -9.05 -14.99 -11.29
N GLU A 333 -10.02 -14.27 -11.85
CA GLU A 333 -10.39 -12.93 -11.40
C GLU A 333 -10.91 -12.98 -9.96
N PHE A 334 -10.51 -12.02 -9.13
CA PHE A 334 -11.07 -11.85 -7.79
C PHE A 334 -11.54 -10.42 -7.58
N PHE A 335 -12.61 -10.28 -6.79
CA PHE A 335 -13.29 -9.01 -6.60
C PHE A 335 -12.87 -8.30 -5.32
N MET A 336 -13.07 -6.98 -5.33
CA MET A 336 -12.78 -6.09 -4.21
C MET A 336 -14.06 -5.74 -3.45
N ASN A 337 -13.93 -5.57 -2.14
CA ASN A 337 -15.03 -5.29 -1.24
C ASN A 337 -15.38 -3.79 -1.28
N ALA A 338 -16.64 -3.44 -1.52
CA ALA A 338 -17.10 -2.06 -1.61
C ALA A 338 -17.52 -1.44 -0.26
N TYR A 339 -17.00 -1.93 0.86
CA TYR A 339 -17.38 -1.48 2.21
C TYR A 339 -17.46 0.04 2.40
N ALA A 340 -16.57 0.82 1.77
CA ALA A 340 -16.58 2.29 1.87
C ALA A 340 -17.80 2.91 1.15
N VAL A 341 -18.17 2.35 -0.01
CA VAL A 341 -19.36 2.75 -0.77
C VAL A 341 -20.63 2.29 -0.06
N ASP A 342 -20.62 1.07 0.48
CA ASP A 342 -21.75 0.52 1.22
C ASP A 342 -22.01 1.28 2.52
N PHE A 343 -20.95 1.61 3.25
CA PHE A 343 -21.06 2.43 4.45
C PHE A 343 -21.68 3.79 4.13
N TRP A 344 -21.28 4.43 3.03
CA TRP A 344 -21.84 5.71 2.61
C TRP A 344 -23.35 5.67 2.37
N ARG A 345 -23.87 4.53 1.87
CA ARG A 345 -25.28 4.34 1.54
C ARG A 345 -26.13 3.89 2.73
N LEU A 346 -25.61 2.98 3.55
CA LEU A 346 -26.37 2.29 4.59
C LEU A 346 -26.15 2.85 6.00
N GLU A 347 -25.04 3.56 6.23
CA GLU A 347 -24.66 4.17 7.52
C GLU A 347 -24.68 3.17 8.71
N SER A 348 -24.58 1.87 8.42
CA SER A 348 -24.79 0.81 9.40
C SER A 348 -23.60 -0.14 9.47
N LYS A 349 -23.04 -0.25 10.68
CA LYS A 349 -21.99 -1.22 11.01
C LYS A 349 -22.48 -2.66 10.85
N ARG A 350 -23.71 -2.96 11.28
CA ARG A 350 -24.29 -4.32 11.21
C ARG A 350 -24.45 -4.79 9.77
N ALA A 351 -24.76 -3.88 8.85
CA ALA A 351 -24.85 -4.20 7.43
C ALA A 351 -23.48 -4.62 6.87
N LEU A 352 -22.39 -3.96 7.28
CA LEU A 352 -21.04 -4.33 6.86
C LEU A 352 -20.59 -5.68 7.44
N GLU A 353 -20.96 -5.97 8.69
CA GLU A 353 -20.66 -7.26 9.31
C GLU A 353 -21.37 -8.41 8.58
N ARG A 354 -22.68 -8.24 8.31
CA ARG A 354 -23.51 -9.26 7.68
C ARG A 354 -23.21 -9.43 6.20
N ASN A 355 -23.17 -8.34 5.45
CA ASN A 355 -23.21 -8.39 3.98
C ASN A 355 -21.79 -8.33 3.37
N ASN A 356 -20.88 -7.58 3.98
CA ASN A 356 -19.50 -7.45 3.51
C ASN A 356 -18.52 -8.45 4.17
N ASN A 357 -19.00 -9.30 5.08
CA ASN A 357 -18.21 -10.28 5.85
C ASN A 357 -16.98 -9.64 6.50
N ILE A 358 -17.18 -8.47 7.09
CA ILE A 358 -16.14 -7.73 7.82
C ILE A 358 -16.37 -7.95 9.31
N PRO A 359 -15.41 -8.54 10.05
CA PRO A 359 -15.60 -8.74 11.47
C PRO A 359 -15.64 -7.39 12.19
N ASP A 360 -16.48 -7.29 13.23
CA ASP A 360 -16.67 -6.08 14.05
C ASP A 360 -15.34 -5.35 14.35
N ARG A 361 -14.38 -6.09 14.91
CA ARG A 361 -13.06 -5.60 15.32
C ARG A 361 -12.27 -4.89 14.22
N GLU A 362 -12.55 -5.15 12.94
CA GLU A 362 -11.86 -4.55 11.79
C GLU A 362 -12.69 -3.42 11.16
N THR A 363 -14.01 -3.45 11.31
CA THR A 363 -14.94 -2.49 10.68
C THR A 363 -14.60 -1.05 11.05
N TRP A 364 -14.32 -0.81 12.34
CA TRP A 364 -13.93 0.52 12.81
C TRP A 364 -12.63 0.99 12.14
N PHE A 365 -11.58 0.17 12.12
CA PHE A 365 -10.29 0.56 11.55
C PHE A 365 -10.36 0.86 10.06
N LEU A 366 -11.15 0.09 9.29
CA LEU A 366 -11.25 0.29 7.85
C LEU A 366 -12.01 1.57 7.49
N ILE A 367 -13.13 1.82 8.15
CA ILE A 367 -13.90 3.04 7.89
C ILE A 367 -13.15 4.26 8.42
N HIS A 368 -12.49 4.12 9.57
CA HIS A 368 -11.65 5.17 10.12
C HIS A 368 -10.49 5.53 9.19
N ASP A 369 -9.77 4.52 8.68
CA ASP A 369 -8.66 4.72 7.74
C ASP A 369 -9.15 5.45 6.49
N PHE A 370 -10.23 4.98 5.87
CA PHE A 370 -10.82 5.63 4.70
C PHE A 370 -11.31 7.06 4.99
N SER A 371 -11.92 7.30 6.17
CA SER A 371 -12.34 8.64 6.60
C SER A 371 -11.14 9.57 6.76
N ILE A 372 -10.05 9.11 7.39
CA ILE A 372 -8.79 9.86 7.50
C ILE A 372 -8.20 10.12 6.12
N THR A 373 -8.25 9.16 5.19
CA THR A 373 -7.78 9.36 3.82
C THR A 373 -8.54 10.49 3.14
N LEU A 374 -9.88 10.53 3.27
CA LEU A 374 -10.70 11.64 2.75
C LEU A 374 -10.37 12.98 3.41
N GLU A 375 -10.18 13.01 4.74
CA GLU A 375 -9.74 14.21 5.47
C GLU A 375 -8.37 14.70 4.96
N LYS A 376 -7.42 13.78 4.74
CA LYS A 376 -6.09 14.09 4.19
C LYS A 376 -6.17 14.63 2.76
N ILE A 377 -7.02 14.04 1.91
CA ILE A 377 -7.23 14.54 0.54
C ILE A 377 -7.81 15.95 0.60
N SER A 378 -8.86 16.18 1.40
CA SER A 378 -9.48 17.50 1.57
C SER A 378 -8.48 18.55 2.09
N GLY A 379 -7.69 18.19 3.10
CA GLY A 379 -6.64 19.05 3.65
C GLY A 379 -5.56 19.38 2.62
N ALA A 380 -5.08 18.38 1.88
CA ALA A 380 -4.07 18.54 0.84
C ALA A 380 -4.59 19.35 -0.37
N LEU A 381 -5.86 19.19 -0.74
CA LEU A 381 -6.48 20.01 -1.77
C LEU A 381 -6.70 21.45 -1.30
N SER A 382 -6.92 21.68 0.00
CA SER A 382 -7.07 23.03 0.55
C SER A 382 -5.74 23.80 0.58
N THR A 383 -4.60 23.11 0.65
CA THR A 383 -3.28 23.77 0.61
C THR A 383 -2.83 24.12 -0.80
N VAL A 384 -3.22 23.34 -1.80
CA VAL A 384 -2.82 23.54 -3.20
C VAL A 384 -3.88 24.28 -4.02
N GLY A 385 -5.16 24.01 -3.75
CA GLY A 385 -6.30 24.56 -4.49
C GLY A 385 -6.72 25.95 -4.01
N ARG A 386 -7.43 26.68 -4.88
CA ARG A 386 -8.06 27.96 -4.50
C ARG A 386 -9.27 27.69 -3.64
N SER A 387 -9.53 28.56 -2.66
CA SER A 387 -10.66 28.43 -1.73
C SER A 387 -12.06 28.43 -2.37
N LYS A 388 -12.19 28.89 -3.63
CA LYS A 388 -13.43 28.91 -4.42
C LYS A 388 -13.45 27.88 -5.56
N ASP A 389 -12.56 26.90 -5.56
CA ASP A 389 -12.60 25.83 -6.56
C ASP A 389 -13.79 24.88 -6.25
N PRO A 390 -14.72 24.65 -7.21
CA PRO A 390 -15.86 23.76 -7.02
C PRO A 390 -15.48 22.35 -6.55
N PHE A 391 -14.34 21.82 -6.98
CA PHE A 391 -13.89 20.49 -6.57
C PHE A 391 -13.42 20.47 -5.11
N VAL A 392 -12.69 21.51 -4.68
CA VAL A 392 -12.19 21.64 -3.30
C VAL A 392 -13.36 21.78 -2.32
N GLU A 393 -14.37 22.58 -2.66
CA GLU A 393 -15.58 22.74 -1.85
C GLU A 393 -16.34 21.41 -1.68
N ILE A 394 -16.54 20.67 -2.78
CA ILE A 394 -17.24 19.39 -2.77
C ILE A 394 -16.46 18.34 -1.98
N MET A 395 -15.13 18.33 -2.08
CA MET A 395 -14.28 17.43 -1.31
C MET A 395 -14.33 17.70 0.18
N LYS A 396 -14.37 18.98 0.58
CA LYS A 396 -14.54 19.36 1.98
C LYS A 396 -15.88 18.89 2.53
N GLU A 397 -16.97 19.18 1.82
CA GLU A 397 -18.31 18.71 2.20
C GLU A 397 -18.40 17.18 2.28
N LEU A 398 -17.79 16.47 1.32
CA LEU A 398 -17.79 15.01 1.27
C LEU A 398 -17.04 14.42 2.47
N SER A 399 -15.87 14.97 2.78
CA SER A 399 -15.07 14.56 3.94
C SER A 399 -15.82 14.77 5.25
N ASP A 400 -16.42 15.95 5.43
CA ASP A 400 -17.16 16.30 6.65
C ASP A 400 -18.43 15.45 6.82
N GLU A 401 -19.13 15.16 5.71
CA GLU A 401 -20.32 14.31 5.72
C GLU A 401 -19.96 12.85 6.01
N TYR A 402 -18.88 12.33 5.44
CA TYR A 402 -18.42 10.97 5.70
C TYR A 402 -17.97 10.79 7.15
N ASP A 403 -17.20 11.73 7.71
CA ASP A 403 -16.81 11.71 9.13
C ASP A 403 -18.03 11.83 10.06
N ARG A 404 -19.05 12.61 9.68
CA ARG A 404 -20.31 12.70 10.45
C ARG A 404 -21.06 11.37 10.47
N LYS A 405 -21.20 10.70 9.32
CA LYS A 405 -21.81 9.37 9.21
C LYS A 405 -21.02 8.33 10.02
N PHE A 406 -19.69 8.38 9.93
CA PHE A 406 -18.79 7.54 10.73
C PHE A 406 -19.01 7.75 12.23
N ARG A 407 -18.98 9.00 12.72
CA ARG A 407 -19.23 9.29 14.13
C ARG A 407 -20.62 8.86 14.60
N GLY A 408 -21.64 9.07 13.77
CA GLY A 408 -23.01 8.64 14.04
C GLY A 408 -23.13 7.13 14.20
N ALA A 409 -22.60 6.36 13.24
CA ALA A 409 -22.67 4.90 13.23
C ALA A 409 -21.92 4.24 14.41
N PHE A 410 -20.87 4.89 14.93
CA PHE A 410 -20.05 4.39 16.03
C PHE A 410 -20.29 5.10 17.38
N GLY A 411 -21.28 5.99 17.48
CA GLY A 411 -21.64 6.68 18.73
C GLY A 411 -20.54 7.60 19.29
N MET A 412 -19.72 8.19 18.42
CA MET A 412 -18.63 9.09 18.81
C MET A 412 -19.09 10.55 18.92
N LYS A 413 -18.49 11.33 19.83
CA LYS A 413 -18.75 12.78 19.94
C LYS A 413 -18.33 13.51 18.65
N GLN A 414 -19.14 14.46 18.20
CA GLN A 414 -18.81 15.34 17.07
C GLN A 414 -17.55 16.17 17.40
N LYS A 415 -16.69 16.40 16.40
CA LYS A 415 -15.63 17.42 16.49
C LYS A 415 -16.35 18.77 16.63
N TYR A 416 -16.14 19.45 17.76
CA TYR A 416 -16.62 20.81 18.01
C TYR A 416 -15.85 21.82 17.18
#